data_AF-A0A9D8KBX4-F1
#
_entry.id   AF-A0A9D8KBX4-F1
#
_cell.length_a   1.000
_cell.length_b   1.000
_cell.length_c   1.000
_cell.angle_alpha   90.00
_cell.angle_beta   90.00
_cell.angle_gamma   90.00
#
_symmetry.space_group_name_H-M   'P 1'
#
loop_
_entity.id
_entity.type
_entity.pdbx_description
1 polymer ?
#
loop_
_entity_poly.entity_id
_entity_poly.type
_entity_poly.pdbx_seq_one_letter_code
_entity_poly.pdbx_strand_id
1 'polypeptide(L)'
;MARLVFLTLTLATAALASPAWADSREAFCRLSRHDHTIPVEEGPCRFSQRQGNVNVEMGKRWAFRFDSDADGKDLQRENIATGIRFSREGHYTLSVFWQKPAPRP
;
A
#
# COMPACT_ATOMS: atom_id res chain seq x y z
N MET A 1 55.23 29.20 17.22
CA MET A 1 54.84 27.78 17.17
C MET A 1 53.63 27.59 18.08
N ALA A 2 52.44 27.33 17.54
CA ALA A 2 51.28 26.90 18.33
C ALA A 2 50.56 25.82 17.51
N ARG A 3 50.67 24.56 17.98
CA ARG A 3 50.01 23.39 17.38
C ARG A 3 48.58 23.32 17.92
N LEU A 4 47.59 23.59 17.07
CA LEU A 4 46.19 23.29 17.37
C LEU A 4 45.94 21.79 17.21
N VAL A 5 45.62 21.13 18.32
CA VAL A 5 45.16 19.74 18.35
C VAL A 5 43.64 19.77 18.22
N PHE A 6 43.13 19.41 17.04
CA PHE A 6 41.69 19.23 16.81
C PHE A 6 41.28 17.83 17.29
N LEU A 7 40.53 17.77 18.38
CA LEU A 7 39.96 16.54 18.92
C LEU A 7 38.69 16.19 18.12
N THR A 8 38.79 15.22 17.20
CA THR A 8 37.64 14.74 16.43
C THR A 8 36.78 13.81 17.28
N LEU A 9 35.61 14.27 17.71
CA LEU A 9 34.61 13.47 18.42
C LEU A 9 33.85 12.60 17.41
N THR A 10 34.21 11.32 17.29
CA THR A 10 33.47 10.35 16.47
C THR A 10 32.21 9.92 17.21
N LEU A 11 31.06 10.50 16.88
CA LEU A 11 29.75 9.98 17.31
C LEU A 11 29.49 8.66 16.59
N ALA A 12 29.61 7.54 17.30
CA ALA A 12 29.15 6.24 16.83
C ALA A 12 27.63 6.16 16.98
N THR A 13 26.89 6.51 15.93
CA THR A 13 25.44 6.25 15.83
C THR A 13 25.21 4.76 15.60
N ALA A 14 24.99 4.01 16.67
CA ALA A 14 24.42 2.68 16.59
C ALA A 14 22.96 2.81 16.11
N ALA A 15 22.75 2.74 14.80
CA ALA A 15 21.43 2.68 14.21
C ALA A 15 20.78 1.35 14.61
N LEU A 16 19.97 1.37 15.67
CA LEU A 16 18.96 0.35 15.90
C LEU A 16 17.99 0.46 14.72
N ALA A 17 18.22 -0.36 13.70
CA ALA A 17 17.29 -0.51 12.60
C ALA A 17 16.01 -1.14 13.16
N SER A 18 15.09 -0.31 13.64
CA SER A 18 13.70 -0.72 13.82
C SER A 18 13.26 -1.32 12.50
N PRO A 19 12.72 -2.56 12.48
CA PRO A 19 12.18 -3.09 11.24
C PRO A 19 11.09 -2.11 10.80
N ALA A 20 11.24 -1.54 9.60
CA ALA A 20 10.31 -0.56 9.06
C ALA A 20 9.01 -1.26 8.66
N TRP A 21 8.14 -1.53 9.64
CA TRP A 21 6.77 -2.03 9.47
C TRP A 21 5.78 -0.92 9.07
N ALA A 22 6.25 0.17 8.46
CA ALA A 22 5.61 1.45 8.67
C ALA A 22 4.20 1.59 8.09
N ASP A 23 3.79 0.89 7.02
CA ASP A 23 2.36 0.92 6.62
C ASP A 23 1.88 -0.36 5.94
N SER A 24 2.33 -1.54 6.40
CA SER A 24 1.73 -2.81 5.93
C SER A 24 0.68 -3.34 6.88
N ARG A 25 -0.48 -3.78 6.37
CA ARG A 25 -1.59 -4.32 7.16
C ARG A 25 -2.32 -5.43 6.41
N GLU A 26 -2.72 -6.46 7.15
CA GLU A 26 -3.67 -7.48 6.67
C GLU A 26 -5.07 -6.88 6.47
N ALA A 27 -5.67 -7.18 5.34
CA ALA A 27 -6.93 -6.62 4.86
C ALA A 27 -7.76 -7.69 4.16
N PHE A 28 -8.97 -7.32 3.74
CA PHE A 28 -9.81 -8.11 2.85
C PHE A 28 -9.96 -7.35 1.54
N CYS A 29 -9.75 -8.01 0.41
CA CYS A 29 -9.81 -7.39 -0.90
C CYS A 29 -10.99 -7.93 -1.71
N ARG A 30 -11.51 -7.06 -2.57
CA ARG A 30 -12.49 -7.39 -3.61
C ARG A 30 -12.05 -6.79 -4.93
N LEU A 31 -11.84 -7.63 -5.92
CA LEU A 31 -11.48 -7.28 -7.28
C LEU A 31 -12.68 -7.48 -8.21
N SER A 32 -13.16 -6.39 -8.80
CA SER A 32 -14.15 -6.42 -9.88
C SER A 32 -13.48 -6.01 -11.19
N ARG A 33 -13.68 -6.80 -12.24
CA ARG A 33 -13.22 -6.45 -13.60
C ARG A 33 -14.25 -5.53 -14.26
N HIS A 34 -13.81 -4.76 -15.26
CA HIS A 34 -14.71 -3.94 -16.08
C HIS A 34 -15.65 -4.82 -16.92
N ASP A 35 -15.12 -5.93 -17.45
CA ASP A 35 -15.95 -6.99 -18.02
C ASP A 35 -16.75 -7.69 -16.91
N HIS A 36 -18.04 -7.41 -16.85
CA HIS A 36 -18.96 -7.93 -15.85
C HIS A 36 -19.30 -9.41 -16.00
N THR A 37 -18.86 -10.06 -17.09
CA THR A 37 -18.96 -11.52 -17.24
C THR A 37 -17.91 -12.25 -16.42
N ILE A 38 -16.82 -11.57 -16.03
CA ILE A 38 -15.77 -12.13 -15.18
C ILE A 38 -16.21 -12.05 -13.71
N PRO A 39 -16.24 -13.18 -12.98
CA PRO A 39 -16.62 -13.20 -11.57
C PRO A 39 -15.75 -12.28 -10.70
N VAL A 40 -16.38 -11.67 -9.70
CA VAL A 40 -15.68 -10.90 -8.67
C VAL A 40 -14.80 -11.85 -7.84
N GLU A 41 -13.56 -11.47 -7.61
CA GLU A 41 -12.63 -12.21 -6.77
C GLU A 41 -12.49 -11.53 -5.42
N GLU A 42 -12.64 -12.30 -4.33
CA GLU A 42 -12.59 -11.81 -2.96
C GLU A 42 -11.70 -12.67 -2.08
N GLY A 43 -11.04 -12.07 -1.08
CA GLY A 43 -10.21 -12.83 -0.16
C GLY A 43 -9.28 -11.97 0.71
N PRO A 44 -8.56 -12.61 1.64
CA PRO A 44 -7.50 -11.95 2.40
C PRO A 44 -6.44 -11.34 1.48
N CYS A 45 -5.92 -10.19 1.86
CA CYS A 45 -4.87 -9.51 1.12
C CYS A 45 -3.96 -8.71 2.06
N ARG A 46 -2.75 -8.45 1.60
CA ARG A 46 -1.79 -7.61 2.30
C ARG A 46 -1.70 -6.25 1.61
N PHE A 47 -2.08 -5.20 2.33
CA PHE A 47 -1.89 -3.83 1.91
C PHE A 47 -0.55 -3.33 2.42
N SER A 48 0.18 -2.55 1.63
CA SER A 48 1.33 -1.77 2.09
C SER A 48 1.39 -0.40 1.44
N GLN A 49 1.75 0.62 2.20
CA GLN A 49 2.00 1.97 1.69
C GLN A 49 3.42 2.43 2.01
N ARG A 50 4.02 3.23 1.13
CA ARG A 50 5.25 3.96 1.42
C ARG A 50 5.34 5.20 0.55
N GLN A 51 5.46 6.36 1.20
CA GLN A 51 5.60 7.66 0.50
C GLN A 51 4.46 7.86 -0.54
N GLY A 52 3.22 7.52 -0.18
CA GLY A 52 2.04 7.62 -1.05
C GLY A 52 1.85 6.46 -2.05
N ASN A 53 2.91 5.71 -2.37
CA ASN A 53 2.84 4.53 -3.22
C ASN A 53 2.18 3.38 -2.46
N VAL A 54 1.28 2.65 -3.11
CA VAL A 54 0.57 1.52 -2.51
C VAL A 54 0.88 0.24 -3.27
N ASN A 55 1.12 -0.84 -2.54
CA ASN A 55 1.13 -2.19 -3.07
C ASN A 55 0.04 -3.02 -2.37
N VAL A 56 -0.67 -3.83 -3.14
CA VAL A 56 -1.68 -4.76 -2.62
C VAL A 56 -1.44 -6.15 -3.19
N GLU A 57 -1.23 -7.12 -2.30
CA GLU A 57 -1.05 -8.53 -2.66
C GLU A 57 -2.29 -9.32 -2.24
N MET A 58 -2.95 -9.99 -3.18
CA MET A 58 -4.16 -10.75 -2.91
C MET A 58 -3.98 -12.20 -3.36
N GLY A 59 -3.90 -13.10 -2.37
CA GLY A 59 -3.53 -14.49 -2.60
C GLY A 59 -2.15 -14.64 -3.26
N LYS A 60 -1.99 -15.65 -4.13
CA LYS A 60 -0.75 -15.88 -4.90
C LYS A 60 -0.77 -15.31 -6.32
N ARG A 61 -1.94 -14.84 -6.78
CA ARG A 61 -2.22 -14.54 -8.18
C ARG A 61 -2.14 -13.05 -8.50
N TRP A 62 -2.42 -12.20 -7.52
CA TRP A 62 -2.60 -10.77 -7.77
C TRP A 62 -1.62 -9.93 -6.96
N ALA A 63 -0.90 -9.06 -7.65
CA ALA A 63 -0.09 -8.00 -7.08
C ALA A 63 -0.41 -6.71 -7.82
N PHE A 64 -0.89 -5.71 -7.08
CA PHE A 64 -1.23 -4.40 -7.61
C PHE A 64 -0.24 -3.37 -7.11
N ARG A 65 0.17 -2.46 -7.99
CA ARG A 65 0.99 -1.31 -7.66
C ARG A 65 0.30 -0.03 -8.11
N PHE A 66 0.23 0.91 -7.18
CA PHE A 66 -0.40 2.20 -7.36
C PHE A 66 0.60 3.27 -6.97
N ASP A 67 1.30 3.80 -7.96
CA ASP A 67 2.27 4.87 -7.74
C ASP A 67 1.52 6.16 -7.35
N SER A 68 2.14 6.99 -6.52
CA SER A 68 1.48 8.18 -5.96
C SER A 68 1.18 9.25 -7.02
N ASP A 69 1.88 9.24 -8.14
CA ASP A 69 1.75 10.19 -9.24
C ASP A 69 0.74 9.76 -10.33
N ALA A 70 0.18 8.55 -10.21
CA ALA A 70 -0.87 8.03 -11.09
C ALA A 70 -2.29 8.46 -10.65
N ASP A 71 -2.44 8.88 -9.38
CA ASP A 71 -3.73 9.29 -8.83
C ASP A 71 -4.27 10.54 -9.53
N GLY A 72 -5.54 10.51 -9.94
CA GLY A 72 -6.19 11.56 -10.71
C GLY A 72 -5.91 11.55 -12.22
N LYS A 73 -5.12 10.58 -12.72
CA LYS A 73 -4.88 10.36 -14.15
C LYS A 73 -5.66 9.12 -14.63
N ASP A 74 -4.96 8.01 -14.79
CA ASP A 74 -5.46 6.70 -15.20
C ASP A 74 -5.88 5.83 -14.01
N LEU A 75 -5.69 6.34 -12.80
CA LEU A 75 -6.07 5.72 -11.54
C LEU A 75 -6.86 6.72 -10.70
N GLN A 76 -8.00 6.28 -10.19
CA GLN A 76 -8.77 7.00 -9.18
C GLN A 76 -8.62 6.31 -7.83
N ARG A 77 -8.14 7.04 -6.82
CA ARG A 77 -8.07 6.59 -5.43
C ARG A 77 -9.12 7.28 -4.58
N GLU A 78 -9.88 6.49 -3.84
CA GLU A 78 -10.87 6.98 -2.88
C GLU A 78 -10.59 6.36 -1.51
N ASN A 79 -10.32 7.21 -0.50
CA ASN A 79 -10.17 6.76 0.88
C ASN A 79 -11.53 6.83 1.58
N ILE A 80 -11.99 5.72 2.13
CA ILE A 80 -13.27 5.62 2.84
C ILE A 80 -13.03 5.11 4.27
N ALA A 81 -13.98 5.33 5.17
CA ALA A 81 -13.81 4.95 6.58
C ALA A 81 -13.47 3.45 6.78
N THR A 82 -14.00 2.60 5.91
CA THR A 82 -13.84 1.14 5.99
C THR A 82 -12.65 0.60 5.19
N GLY A 83 -11.94 1.45 4.43
CA GLY A 83 -11.01 0.95 3.43
C GLY A 83 -10.50 1.98 2.42
N ILE A 84 -9.94 1.48 1.32
CA ILE A 84 -9.52 2.28 0.16
C ILE A 84 -10.01 1.60 -1.11
N ARG A 85 -10.49 2.40 -2.05
CA ARG A 85 -10.88 1.94 -3.39
C ARG A 85 -9.92 2.50 -4.42
N PHE A 86 -9.48 1.62 -5.31
CA PHE A 86 -8.66 1.95 -6.48
C PHE A 86 -9.44 1.57 -7.72
N SER A 87 -9.64 2.51 -8.64
CA SER A 87 -10.35 2.26 -9.89
C SER A 87 -9.47 2.68 -11.07
N ARG A 88 -9.25 1.76 -12.01
CA ARG A 88 -8.67 2.06 -13.32
C ARG A 88 -9.78 1.93 -14.35
N GLU A 89 -10.18 3.05 -14.93
CA GLU A 89 -11.29 3.11 -15.90
C GLU A 89 -11.06 2.14 -17.06
N GLY A 90 -12.11 1.43 -17.49
CA GLY A 90 -12.01 0.39 -18.53
C GLY A 90 -11.29 -0.91 -18.12
N HIS A 91 -10.72 -0.99 -16.91
CA HIS A 91 -9.94 -2.16 -16.48
C HIS A 91 -10.54 -2.88 -15.28
N TYR A 92 -10.46 -2.28 -14.09
CA TYR A 92 -10.89 -2.92 -12.84
C TYR A 92 -11.12 -1.93 -11.72
N THR A 93 -11.84 -2.39 -10.70
CA THR A 93 -11.90 -1.80 -9.37
C THR A 93 -11.32 -2.78 -8.36
N LEU A 94 -10.38 -2.32 -7.54
CA LEU A 94 -9.90 -3.01 -6.34
C LEU A 94 -10.38 -2.26 -5.10
N SER A 95 -11.19 -2.92 -4.27
CA SER A 95 -11.55 -2.43 -2.95
C SER A 95 -10.74 -3.16 -1.89
N VAL A 96 -10.08 -2.41 -1.01
CA VAL A 96 -9.33 -2.90 0.15
C VAL A 96 -10.12 -2.53 1.40
N PHE A 97 -10.50 -3.51 2.21
CA PHE A 97 -11.25 -3.33 3.44
C PHE A 97 -10.39 -3.67 4.66
N TRP A 98 -10.43 -2.83 5.68
CA TRP A 98 -9.68 -3.05 6.93
C TRP A 98 -10.21 -4.20 7.77
N GLN A 99 -11.44 -4.61 7.50
CA GLN A 99 -12.13 -5.76 8.06
C GLN A 99 -12.96 -6.43 6.96
N LYS A 100 -13.22 -7.73 7.07
CA LYS A 100 -14.08 -8.44 6.12
C LYS A 100 -15.49 -7.83 6.16
N PRO A 101 -16.03 -7.29 5.05
CA PRO A 101 -17.37 -6.75 5.02
C PRO A 101 -18.40 -7.87 5.24
N ALA A 102 -19.54 -7.51 5.84
CA ALA A 102 -20.67 -8.43 5.95
C ALA A 102 -21.12 -8.88 4.55
N PRO A 103 -21.61 -10.12 4.39
CA PRO A 103 -22.26 -10.55 3.16
C PRO A 103 -23.36 -9.55 2.79
N ARG A 104 -23.48 -9.21 1.50
CA ARG A 104 -24.64 -8.43 1.05
C ARG A 104 -25.90 -9.29 1.26
N PRO A 105 -26.99 -8.73 1.82
CA PRO A 105 -28.26 -9.43 1.98
C PRO A 105 -28.88 -9.79 0.63
#